data_AF-A0A0C3Q6M4-F1
#
_entry.id   AF-A0A0C3Q6M4-F1
#
_cell.length_a   1.000
_cell.length_b   1.000
_cell.length_c   1.000
_cell.angle_alpha   90.00
_cell.angle_beta   90.00
_cell.angle_gamma   90.00
#
_symmetry.space_group_name_H-M   'P 1'
#
loop_
_entity.id
_entity.type
_entity.pdbx_description
1 polymer ?
#
loop_
_entity_poly.entity_id
_entity_poly.type
_entity_poly.pdbx_seq_one_letter_code
_entity_poly.pdbx_strand_id
1 'polypeptide(L)'
;MTILQHGVEILAQHNAGDIDELPSVRLVFDQTCLGPGRSDDTNGLKKAVADWVSNSEGRVHRNSKTGRGFNNVVTARLLAPPRYDVNDPMTLRKLRDELIRPSVTEYPPFLYKDFTIDPENLIDGLFESDILLKACRFTHKSSLLQAARHILIGPSSADSLETSNRSTRLGNAALNNMRGVTLPFMAYVCTQVRFALSSDEVFGNNSDRGFDIYAFYQNILEALREEELADDVEVLQSRWNDIIFGGAKAEELEEASGTLSQILAQRSG
;
A
#
# COMPACT_ATOMS: atom_id res chain seq x y z
N MET A 1 -35.11 -9.33 -8.88
CA MET A 1 -35.55 -9.66 -7.51
C MET A 1 -34.31 -10.09 -6.76
N THR A 2 -33.96 -9.34 -5.73
CA THR A 2 -32.58 -8.92 -5.48
C THR A 2 -32.00 -9.60 -4.24
N ILE A 3 -30.75 -10.06 -4.33
CA ILE A 3 -29.91 -10.56 -3.21
C ILE A 3 -29.73 -9.50 -2.09
N LEU A 4 -30.15 -8.26 -2.35
CA LEU A 4 -30.18 -7.15 -1.37
C LEU A 4 -31.30 -7.26 -0.31
N GLN A 5 -32.25 -8.19 -0.41
CA GLN A 5 -33.33 -8.29 0.59
C GLN A 5 -33.04 -9.24 1.77
N HIS A 6 -32.03 -10.12 1.69
CA HIS A 6 -31.69 -11.03 2.80
C HIS A 6 -30.62 -10.49 3.77
N GLY A 7 -29.91 -9.41 3.40
CA GLY A 7 -28.89 -8.81 4.27
C GLY A 7 -29.43 -7.84 5.32
N VAL A 8 -30.67 -7.36 5.17
CA VAL A 8 -31.26 -6.34 6.04
C VAL A 8 -32.03 -6.95 7.21
N GLU A 9 -32.53 -8.18 7.10
CA GLU A 9 -33.29 -8.84 8.19
C GLU A 9 -32.42 -9.36 9.34
N ILE A 10 -31.12 -9.59 9.12
CA ILE A 10 -30.19 -10.05 10.17
C ILE A 10 -29.84 -8.91 11.14
N LEU A 11 -29.97 -7.65 10.74
CA LEU A 11 -29.69 -6.49 11.58
C LEU A 11 -30.89 -6.03 12.44
N ALA A 12 -32.07 -6.66 12.31
CA ALA A 12 -33.28 -6.24 13.00
C ALA A 12 -33.64 -7.07 14.25
N GLN A 13 -32.87 -8.12 14.60
CA GLN A 13 -33.24 -9.02 15.72
C GLN A 13 -32.27 -9.07 16.91
N HIS A 14 -31.20 -8.28 16.93
CA HIS A 14 -30.35 -8.16 18.12
C HIS A 14 -30.39 -6.75 18.68
N ASN A 15 -31.45 -6.49 19.46
CA ASN A 15 -31.53 -5.33 20.34
C ASN A 15 -31.77 -5.85 21.76
N ALA A 16 -30.68 -5.97 22.54
CA ALA A 16 -30.61 -5.82 23.99
C ALA A 16 -29.31 -6.43 24.51
N GLY A 17 -28.43 -5.60 25.06
CA GLY A 17 -27.39 -6.05 25.98
C GLY A 17 -25.97 -5.73 25.54
N ASP A 18 -25.42 -4.73 26.23
CA ASP A 18 -24.02 -4.44 26.48
C ASP A 18 -23.13 -3.84 25.38
N ILE A 19 -22.60 -2.69 25.79
CA ILE A 19 -21.70 -1.77 25.13
C ILE A 19 -20.30 -2.30 25.46
N ASP A 20 -19.63 -2.93 24.50
CA ASP A 20 -18.18 -3.10 24.52
C ASP A 20 -17.62 -3.13 23.09
N GLU A 21 -16.41 -2.63 22.97
CA GLU A 21 -15.88 -1.89 21.83
C GLU A 21 -15.63 -2.71 20.53
N LEU A 22 -16.14 -2.16 19.42
CA LEU A 22 -15.57 -2.12 18.05
C LEU A 22 -15.34 -3.43 17.26
N PRO A 23 -16.42 -4.07 16.74
CA PRO A 23 -16.38 -4.88 15.51
C PRO A 23 -16.39 -4.05 14.21
N SER A 24 -16.61 -2.73 14.29
CA SER A 24 -16.88 -1.86 13.14
C SER A 24 -15.64 -1.43 12.35
N VAL A 25 -14.44 -1.44 12.94
CA VAL A 25 -13.20 -1.06 12.25
C VAL A 25 -12.74 -2.16 11.28
N ARG A 26 -12.99 -3.44 11.63
CA ARG A 26 -12.55 -4.61 10.84
C ARG A 26 -13.35 -4.75 9.54
N LEU A 27 -14.65 -4.44 9.57
CA LEU A 27 -15.54 -4.52 8.39
C LEU A 27 -15.38 -3.33 7.44
N VAL A 28 -15.06 -2.13 7.96
CA VAL A 28 -14.86 -0.94 7.12
C VAL A 28 -13.57 -1.07 6.30
N PHE A 29 -12.49 -1.62 6.85
CA PHE A 29 -11.24 -1.83 6.10
C PHE A 29 -11.38 -2.90 5.00
N ASP A 30 -12.05 -4.02 5.26
CA ASP A 30 -12.18 -5.12 4.30
C ASP A 30 -13.03 -4.72 3.07
N GLN A 31 -14.05 -3.87 3.26
CA GLN A 31 -14.89 -3.37 2.17
C GLN A 31 -14.32 -2.12 1.45
N THR A 32 -13.52 -1.29 2.12
CA THR A 32 -12.92 -0.08 1.50
C THR A 32 -11.69 -0.36 0.64
N CYS A 33 -10.96 -1.45 0.90
CA CYS A 33 -9.76 -1.85 0.14
C CYS A 33 -10.02 -2.40 -1.27
N LEU A 34 -11.28 -2.57 -1.67
CA LEU A 34 -11.68 -3.19 -2.94
C LEU A 34 -12.47 -2.25 -3.89
N GLY A 35 -12.62 -0.97 -3.53
CA GLY A 35 -13.44 -0.01 -4.28
C GLY A 35 -12.73 0.69 -5.47
N PRO A 36 -13.50 1.37 -6.36
CA PRO A 36 -13.00 2.01 -7.59
C PRO A 36 -12.06 3.22 -7.36
N GLY A 37 -11.97 3.77 -6.13
CA GLY A 37 -10.99 4.80 -5.76
C GLY A 37 -9.53 4.34 -5.82
N ARG A 38 -9.28 3.02 -5.94
CA ARG A 38 -7.94 2.45 -6.11
C ARG A 38 -7.29 2.78 -7.46
N SER A 39 -8.09 3.05 -8.49
CA SER A 39 -7.64 3.20 -9.89
C SER A 39 -6.48 4.18 -10.02
N ASP A 40 -6.61 5.37 -9.42
CA ASP A 40 -5.72 6.50 -9.69
C ASP A 40 -4.43 6.42 -8.86
N ASP A 41 -4.55 6.08 -7.57
CA ASP A 41 -3.38 5.86 -6.70
C ASP A 41 -2.54 4.69 -7.20
N THR A 42 -3.19 3.63 -7.70
CA THR A 42 -2.51 2.47 -8.28
C THR A 42 -1.80 2.83 -9.59
N ASN A 43 -2.37 3.70 -10.43
CA ASN A 43 -1.74 4.14 -11.68
C ASN A 43 -0.58 5.12 -11.47
N GLY A 44 -0.70 6.05 -10.51
CA GLY A 44 0.39 6.92 -10.10
C GLY A 44 1.57 6.13 -9.52
N LEU A 45 1.27 5.23 -8.58
CA LEU A 45 2.28 4.42 -7.91
C LEU A 45 3.00 3.46 -8.87
N LYS A 46 2.28 2.83 -9.82
CA LYS A 46 2.89 1.98 -10.87
C LYS A 46 3.97 2.71 -11.69
N LYS A 47 3.73 3.99 -12.00
CA LYS A 47 4.67 4.83 -12.76
C LYS A 47 5.86 5.20 -11.87
N ALA A 48 5.59 5.65 -10.65
CA ALA A 48 6.62 6.01 -9.68
C ALA A 48 7.57 4.83 -9.36
N VAL A 49 7.04 3.63 -9.11
CA VAL A 49 7.84 2.41 -8.88
C VAL A 49 8.72 2.10 -10.09
N ALA A 50 8.20 2.21 -11.31
CA ALA A 50 9.02 1.98 -12.50
C ALA A 50 10.13 3.02 -12.67
N ASP A 51 9.87 4.28 -12.32
CA ASP A 51 10.87 5.34 -12.34
C ASP A 51 11.96 5.08 -11.26
N TRP A 52 11.58 4.66 -10.05
CA TRP A 52 12.53 4.33 -8.98
C TRP A 52 13.42 3.14 -9.34
N VAL A 53 12.84 2.05 -9.83
CA VAL A 53 13.60 0.86 -10.28
C VAL A 53 14.51 1.21 -11.45
N SER A 54 14.03 2.05 -12.38
CA SER A 54 14.85 2.49 -13.53
C SER A 54 16.09 3.28 -13.13
N ASN A 55 16.01 4.00 -12.00
CA ASN A 55 17.11 4.82 -11.50
C ASN A 55 18.14 4.00 -10.69
N SER A 56 17.77 2.89 -10.07
CA SER A 56 18.68 2.09 -9.23
C SER A 56 19.09 0.75 -9.86
N GLU A 57 18.13 -0.03 -10.37
CA GLU A 57 18.37 -1.42 -10.78
C GLU A 57 18.50 -1.61 -12.30
N GLY A 58 17.87 -0.72 -13.08
CA GLY A 58 17.92 -0.76 -14.54
C GLY A 58 16.56 -0.55 -15.20
N ARG A 59 16.59 -0.36 -16.52
CA ARG A 59 15.46 0.19 -17.30
C ARG A 59 14.18 -0.64 -17.18
N VAL A 60 13.11 0.01 -16.71
CA VAL A 60 11.73 -0.50 -16.69
C VAL A 60 10.79 0.48 -17.41
N HIS A 61 9.87 -0.04 -18.22
CA HIS A 61 8.94 0.82 -18.94
C HIS A 61 7.93 1.48 -18.00
N ARG A 62 7.96 2.81 -17.94
CA ARG A 62 7.08 3.62 -17.07
C ARG A 62 5.58 3.46 -17.32
N ASN A 63 5.18 3.46 -18.60
CA ASN A 63 3.76 3.52 -18.99
C ASN A 63 3.17 2.16 -19.42
N SER A 64 3.96 1.09 -19.43
CA SER A 64 3.50 -0.25 -19.81
C SER A 64 3.96 -1.30 -18.81
N LYS A 65 3.05 -2.20 -18.42
CA LYS A 65 3.34 -3.35 -17.56
C LYS A 65 3.73 -4.61 -18.33
N THR A 66 3.44 -4.69 -19.63
CA THR A 66 3.68 -5.88 -20.45
C THR A 66 5.15 -6.31 -20.43
N GLY A 67 6.08 -5.34 -20.39
CA GLY A 67 7.52 -5.58 -20.28
C GLY A 67 8.06 -5.65 -18.85
N ARG A 68 7.22 -5.89 -17.84
CA ARG A 68 7.61 -6.04 -16.42
C ARG A 68 7.45 -7.50 -15.96
N GLY A 69 7.50 -7.76 -14.65
CA GLY A 69 7.41 -9.10 -14.10
C GLY A 69 8.57 -9.97 -14.54
N PHE A 70 8.28 -11.19 -14.98
CA PHE A 70 9.27 -12.13 -15.50
C PHE A 70 9.60 -11.91 -16.99
N ASN A 71 9.04 -10.87 -17.64
CA ASN A 71 9.42 -10.46 -18.99
C ASN A 71 10.67 -9.56 -19.02
N ASN A 72 11.16 -9.12 -17.86
CA ASN A 72 12.33 -8.26 -17.72
C ASN A 72 13.18 -8.76 -16.54
N VAL A 73 14.47 -8.95 -16.77
CA VAL A 73 15.40 -9.51 -15.77
C VAL A 73 15.51 -8.64 -14.51
N VAL A 74 15.39 -7.32 -14.63
CA VAL A 74 15.46 -6.39 -13.49
C VAL A 74 14.26 -6.58 -12.57
N THR A 75 13.05 -6.57 -13.13
CA THR A 75 11.84 -6.82 -12.32
C THR A 75 11.74 -8.28 -11.85
N ALA A 76 12.27 -9.23 -12.62
CA ALA A 76 12.36 -10.63 -12.22
C ALA A 76 13.25 -10.81 -10.99
N ARG A 77 14.44 -10.17 -10.95
CA ARG A 77 15.33 -10.19 -9.78
C ARG A 77 14.66 -9.66 -8.52
N LEU A 78 13.80 -8.65 -8.64
CA LEU A 78 13.06 -8.09 -7.51
C LEU A 78 11.88 -8.97 -7.05
N LEU A 79 11.34 -9.82 -7.92
CA LEU A 79 10.12 -10.61 -7.69
C LEU A 79 10.37 -12.10 -7.44
N ALA A 80 11.51 -12.64 -7.86
CA ALA A 80 11.82 -14.05 -7.74
C ALA A 80 12.52 -14.33 -6.40
N PRO A 81 11.99 -15.24 -5.56
CA PRO A 81 12.69 -15.71 -4.37
C PRO A 81 14.08 -16.29 -4.70
N PRO A 82 15.03 -16.33 -3.75
CA PRO A 82 16.42 -16.74 -3.98
C PRO A 82 16.59 -18.13 -4.60
N ARG A 83 15.62 -19.03 -4.43
CA ARG A 83 15.66 -20.38 -5.02
C ARG A 83 15.55 -20.39 -6.55
N TYR A 84 15.14 -19.29 -7.17
CA TYR A 84 15.01 -19.17 -8.62
C TYR A 84 16.13 -18.31 -9.18
N ASP A 85 17.09 -18.95 -9.87
CA ASP A 85 18.13 -18.20 -10.57
C ASP A 85 17.58 -17.55 -11.84
N VAL A 86 17.25 -16.26 -11.74
CA VAL A 86 16.75 -15.48 -12.88
C VAL A 86 17.82 -15.12 -13.91
N ASN A 87 19.11 -15.36 -13.62
CA ASN A 87 20.17 -15.22 -14.61
C ASN A 87 20.25 -16.45 -15.52
N ASP A 88 19.76 -17.61 -15.07
CA ASP A 88 19.54 -18.77 -15.93
C ASP A 88 18.37 -18.51 -16.88
N PRO A 89 18.61 -18.44 -18.21
CA PRO A 89 17.55 -18.16 -19.19
C PRO A 89 16.42 -19.20 -19.16
N MET A 90 16.72 -20.45 -18.77
CA MET A 90 15.70 -21.51 -18.70
C MET A 90 14.78 -21.29 -17.51
N THR A 91 15.31 -20.95 -16.35
CA THR A 91 14.52 -20.61 -15.16
C THR A 91 13.67 -19.36 -15.39
N LEU A 92 14.25 -18.29 -15.95
CA LEU A 92 13.50 -17.08 -16.28
C LEU A 92 12.38 -17.36 -17.30
N ARG A 93 12.65 -18.18 -18.32
CA ARG A 93 11.62 -18.60 -19.28
C ARG A 93 10.51 -19.41 -18.62
N LYS A 94 10.83 -20.34 -17.73
CA LYS A 94 9.82 -21.13 -17.00
C LYS A 94 8.95 -20.24 -16.10
N LEU A 95 9.53 -19.24 -15.45
CA LEU A 95 8.78 -18.25 -14.66
C LEU A 95 7.85 -17.42 -15.54
N ARG A 96 8.36 -16.94 -16.69
CA ARG A 96 7.61 -16.13 -17.65
C ARG A 96 6.46 -16.90 -18.30
N ASP A 97 6.72 -18.15 -18.68
CA ASP A 97 5.74 -19.05 -19.30
C ASP A 97 4.86 -19.73 -18.22
N GLU A 98 4.97 -19.31 -16.95
CA GLU A 98 4.21 -19.77 -15.77
C GLU A 98 4.29 -21.28 -15.48
N LEU A 99 5.30 -21.97 -16.01
CA LEU A 99 5.58 -23.39 -15.74
C LEU A 99 6.06 -23.63 -14.31
N ILE A 100 6.66 -22.61 -13.71
CA ILE A 100 6.99 -22.55 -12.28
C ILE A 100 6.52 -21.20 -11.74
N ARG A 101 6.01 -21.18 -10.51
CA ARG A 101 5.49 -19.96 -9.88
C ARG A 101 6.01 -19.84 -8.45
N PRO A 102 6.52 -18.67 -8.05
CA PRO A 102 6.77 -18.38 -6.63
C PRO A 102 5.49 -18.49 -5.82
N SER A 103 5.59 -19.09 -4.64
CA SER A 103 4.49 -19.13 -3.67
C SER A 103 4.21 -17.72 -3.12
N VAL A 104 2.98 -17.49 -2.66
CA VAL A 104 2.63 -16.26 -1.93
C VAL A 104 3.35 -16.17 -0.57
N THR A 105 3.77 -17.31 -0.03
CA THR A 105 4.51 -17.42 1.23
C THR A 105 6.01 -17.25 1.08
N GLU A 106 6.50 -17.08 -0.15
CA GLU A 106 7.92 -16.90 -0.42
C GLU A 106 8.21 -15.44 -0.68
N TYR A 107 8.90 -14.81 0.28
CA TYR A 107 9.15 -13.39 0.24
C TYR A 107 10.18 -13.00 -0.82
N PRO A 108 9.78 -12.15 -1.78
CA PRO A 108 10.66 -11.73 -2.85
C PRO A 108 11.62 -10.62 -2.41
N PRO A 109 12.76 -10.46 -3.11
CA PRO A 109 13.80 -9.48 -2.75
C PRO A 109 13.32 -8.04 -2.62
N PHE A 110 12.28 -7.61 -3.35
CA PHE A 110 11.77 -6.24 -3.20
C PHE A 110 11.24 -5.92 -1.80
N LEU A 111 10.97 -6.93 -0.96
CA LEU A 111 10.61 -6.70 0.44
C LEU A 111 11.82 -6.35 1.31
N TYR A 112 13.02 -6.76 0.90
CA TYR A 112 14.21 -6.69 1.73
C TYR A 112 15.04 -5.44 1.45
N LYS A 113 15.71 -4.95 2.49
CA LYS A 113 16.73 -3.91 2.39
C LYS A 113 17.79 -4.31 1.36
N ASP A 114 18.16 -3.35 0.52
CA ASP A 114 19.15 -3.53 -0.57
C ASP A 114 18.85 -4.74 -1.49
N PHE A 115 17.59 -5.19 -1.53
CA PHE A 115 17.12 -6.36 -2.29
C PHE A 115 17.92 -7.64 -2.02
N THR A 116 18.46 -7.78 -0.81
CA THR A 116 19.31 -8.90 -0.41
C THR A 116 18.65 -9.68 0.71
N ILE A 117 18.66 -11.01 0.59
CA ILE A 117 18.08 -11.92 1.58
C ILE A 117 19.23 -12.72 2.21
N ASP A 118 19.40 -12.59 3.51
CA ASP A 118 20.34 -13.42 4.27
C ASP A 118 19.70 -14.79 4.56
N PRO A 119 20.21 -15.90 4.00
CA PRO A 119 19.65 -17.22 4.26
C PRO A 119 19.78 -17.68 5.73
N GLU A 120 20.71 -17.10 6.48
CA GLU A 120 20.91 -17.41 7.90
C GLU A 120 20.03 -16.54 8.80
N ASN A 121 19.55 -15.40 8.30
CA ASN A 121 18.70 -14.47 9.02
C ASN A 121 17.63 -13.82 8.12
N LEU A 122 16.51 -14.52 7.93
CA LEU A 122 15.42 -14.10 7.04
C LEU A 122 14.62 -12.88 7.52
N ILE A 123 14.78 -12.44 8.76
CA ILE A 123 14.13 -11.21 9.24
C ILE A 123 14.97 -9.97 8.96
N ASP A 124 16.28 -10.12 8.77
CA ASP A 124 17.16 -8.98 8.54
C ASP A 124 16.76 -8.22 7.27
N GLY A 125 16.45 -6.93 7.45
CA GLY A 125 16.02 -6.05 6.38
C GLY A 125 14.64 -6.34 5.79
N LEU A 126 13.86 -7.28 6.33
CA LEU A 126 12.52 -7.58 5.82
C LEU A 126 11.57 -6.37 5.99
N PHE A 127 10.83 -6.04 4.94
CA PHE A 127 9.96 -4.86 4.80
C PHE A 127 10.69 -3.49 4.82
N GLU A 128 12.00 -3.48 4.64
CA GLU A 128 12.84 -2.27 4.72
C GLU A 128 13.45 -1.83 3.38
N SER A 129 12.95 -2.34 2.25
CA SER A 129 13.46 -1.92 0.95
C SER A 129 13.17 -0.45 0.65
N ASP A 130 14.10 0.24 0.00
CA ASP A 130 13.95 1.65 -0.36
C ASP A 130 12.72 1.90 -1.27
N ILE A 131 12.37 0.93 -2.13
CA ILE A 131 11.15 1.01 -2.97
C ILE A 131 9.89 0.97 -2.11
N LEU A 132 9.84 0.10 -1.08
CA LEU A 132 8.70 0.04 -0.15
C LEU A 132 8.54 1.34 0.62
N LEU A 133 9.64 1.88 1.15
CA LEU A 133 9.63 3.12 1.93
C LEU A 133 9.20 4.32 1.07
N LYS A 134 9.68 4.40 -0.18
CA LYS A 134 9.24 5.40 -1.16
C LYS A 134 7.77 5.24 -1.53
N ALA A 135 7.30 4.00 -1.76
CA ALA A 135 5.91 3.70 -2.06
C ALA A 135 4.98 4.13 -0.92
N CYS A 136 5.39 3.83 0.31
CA CYS A 136 4.67 4.19 1.53
C CYS A 136 4.46 5.71 1.63
N ARG A 137 5.53 6.49 1.43
CA ARG A 137 5.46 7.96 1.41
C ARG A 137 4.62 8.50 0.25
N PHE A 138 4.68 7.87 -0.92
CA PHE A 138 3.89 8.25 -2.09
C PHE A 138 2.40 8.06 -1.84
N THR A 139 1.99 6.89 -1.34
CA THR A 139 0.58 6.56 -1.07
C THR A 139 -0.02 7.50 -0.02
N HIS A 140 0.72 7.79 1.05
CA HIS A 140 0.26 8.74 2.07
C HIS A 140 0.09 10.16 1.49
N LYS A 141 1.11 10.69 0.79
CA LYS A 141 1.03 12.04 0.19
C LYS A 141 -0.10 12.15 -0.83
N SER A 142 -0.32 11.13 -1.65
CA SER A 142 -1.41 11.12 -2.65
C SER A 142 -2.78 11.23 -1.98
N SER A 143 -3.00 10.46 -0.90
CA SER A 143 -4.25 10.53 -0.12
C SER A 143 -4.48 11.91 0.49
N LEU A 144 -3.44 12.49 1.12
CA LEU A 144 -3.52 13.83 1.71
C LEU A 144 -3.83 14.93 0.69
N LEU A 145 -3.21 14.88 -0.49
CA LEU A 145 -3.47 15.85 -1.57
C LEU A 145 -4.90 15.74 -2.09
N GLN A 146 -5.45 14.52 -2.22
CA GLN A 146 -6.85 14.33 -2.57
C GLN A 146 -7.78 14.92 -1.49
N ALA A 147 -7.48 14.69 -0.21
CA ALA A 147 -8.24 15.26 0.90
C ALA A 147 -8.25 16.79 0.89
N ALA A 148 -7.09 17.42 0.72
CA ALA A 148 -6.95 18.87 0.67
C ALA A 148 -7.74 19.48 -0.49
N ARG A 149 -7.73 18.84 -1.67
CA ARG A 149 -8.53 19.28 -2.82
C ARG A 149 -10.03 19.27 -2.52
N HIS A 150 -10.54 18.25 -1.81
CA HIS A 150 -11.96 18.20 -1.42
C HIS A 150 -12.37 19.26 -0.40
N ILE A 151 -11.45 19.67 0.48
CA ILE A 151 -11.71 20.72 1.49
C ILE A 151 -11.67 22.10 0.84
N LEU A 152 -10.69 22.36 -0.03
CA LEU A 152 -10.45 23.66 -0.65
C LEU A 152 -11.37 23.93 -1.84
N ILE A 153 -11.75 22.89 -2.58
CA ILE A 153 -12.65 22.95 -3.72
C ILE A 153 -13.93 22.27 -3.23
N GLY A 154 -14.83 23.04 -2.64
CA GLY A 154 -16.05 22.53 -1.99
C GLY A 154 -16.80 21.50 -2.85
N PRO A 155 -17.62 20.62 -2.23
CA PRO A 155 -18.12 19.38 -2.83
C PRO A 155 -18.88 19.52 -4.16
N SER A 156 -19.30 20.73 -4.53
CA SER A 156 -20.04 21.05 -5.76
C SER A 156 -19.16 21.44 -6.96
N SER A 157 -17.86 21.73 -6.75
CA SER A 157 -16.96 22.19 -7.83
C SER A 157 -15.95 21.12 -8.28
N ALA A 158 -15.92 19.96 -7.63
CA ALA A 158 -15.15 18.80 -8.04
C ALA A 158 -15.92 17.87 -9.00
N ASP A 159 -17.25 17.98 -9.06
CA ASP A 159 -18.13 17.13 -9.87
C ASP A 159 -18.24 17.60 -11.36
N SER A 160 -17.59 18.69 -11.75
CA SER A 160 -17.69 19.24 -13.12
C SER A 160 -16.63 18.77 -14.10
N LEU A 161 -15.72 17.86 -13.73
CA LEU A 161 -14.70 17.37 -14.67
C LEU A 161 -14.64 15.87 -14.92
N GLU A 162 -15.19 14.98 -14.10
CA GLU A 162 -15.22 13.54 -14.47
C GLU A 162 -16.51 12.87 -14.02
N THR A 163 -17.25 12.39 -15.02
CA THR A 163 -18.48 11.62 -14.84
C THR A 163 -18.12 10.19 -14.45
N SER A 164 -18.36 9.82 -13.20
CA SER A 164 -18.91 8.53 -12.71
C SER A 164 -18.31 8.03 -11.39
N ASN A 165 -19.19 7.40 -10.60
CA ASN A 165 -18.94 6.52 -9.44
C ASN A 165 -18.74 7.14 -8.05
N ARG A 166 -19.90 7.29 -7.37
CA ARG A 166 -20.08 7.52 -5.92
C ARG A 166 -19.61 6.37 -5.01
N SER A 167 -18.43 5.80 -5.23
CA SER A 167 -17.86 4.75 -4.36
C SER A 167 -16.37 4.98 -4.01
N THR A 168 -15.92 6.23 -4.13
CA THR A 168 -14.53 6.67 -3.93
C THR A 168 -14.26 7.27 -2.54
N ARG A 169 -15.29 7.66 -1.80
CA ARG A 169 -15.16 8.57 -0.64
C ARG A 169 -14.74 7.90 0.67
N LEU A 170 -14.97 6.59 0.86
CA LEU A 170 -14.73 5.93 2.15
C LEU A 170 -13.27 5.45 2.35
N GLY A 171 -12.64 4.88 1.31
CA GLY A 171 -11.26 4.37 1.42
C GLY A 171 -10.21 5.46 1.61
N ASN A 172 -10.32 6.55 0.85
CA ASN A 172 -9.41 7.69 1.01
C ASN A 172 -9.69 8.41 2.33
N ALA A 173 -10.96 8.56 2.75
CA ALA A 173 -11.29 9.15 4.05
C ALA A 173 -10.72 8.37 5.25
N ALA A 174 -10.66 7.03 5.17
CA ALA A 174 -10.03 6.21 6.21
C ALA A 174 -8.50 6.41 6.26
N LEU A 175 -7.84 6.52 5.09
CA LEU A 175 -6.41 6.85 5.01
C LEU A 175 -6.10 8.29 5.43
N ASN A 176 -7.06 9.21 5.25
CA ASN A 176 -6.92 10.63 5.58
C ASN A 176 -6.88 10.94 7.08
N ASN A 177 -7.23 9.98 7.94
CA ASN A 177 -7.20 10.15 9.40
C ASN A 177 -6.21 9.20 10.09
N MET A 178 -5.23 8.66 9.33
CA MET A 178 -4.17 7.85 9.91
C MET A 178 -3.27 8.72 10.78
N ARG A 179 -3.34 8.51 12.09
CA ARG A 179 -2.42 9.10 13.09
C ARG A 179 -1.12 8.30 13.23
N GLY A 180 -1.04 7.16 12.57
CA GLY A 180 0.10 6.27 12.54
C GLY A 180 -0.08 5.20 11.46
N VAL A 181 1.04 4.61 11.05
CA VAL A 181 1.11 3.47 10.15
C VAL A 181 0.48 2.27 10.83
N THR A 182 -0.44 1.59 10.15
CA THR A 182 -1.06 0.35 10.64
C THR A 182 -0.49 -0.86 9.91
N LEU A 183 -0.45 -2.03 10.56
CA LEU A 183 0.01 -3.28 9.92
C LEU A 183 -0.76 -3.60 8.61
N PRO A 184 -2.10 -3.46 8.54
CA PRO A 184 -2.84 -3.59 7.28
C PRO A 184 -2.36 -2.62 6.18
N PHE A 185 -2.01 -1.38 6.53
CA PHE A 185 -1.48 -0.42 5.56
C PHE A 185 -0.10 -0.86 5.04
N MET A 186 0.77 -1.38 5.91
CA MET A 186 2.07 -1.93 5.50
C MET A 186 1.91 -3.08 4.51
N ALA A 187 1.05 -4.05 4.83
CA ALA A 187 0.72 -5.17 3.95
C ALA A 187 0.16 -4.68 2.61
N TYR A 188 -0.72 -3.68 2.64
CA TYR A 188 -1.27 -3.07 1.44
C TYR A 188 -0.19 -2.43 0.55
N VAL A 189 0.72 -1.63 1.11
CA VAL A 189 1.83 -1.04 0.36
C VAL A 189 2.69 -2.11 -0.30
N CYS A 190 3.02 -3.18 0.43
CA CYS A 190 3.79 -4.30 -0.11
C CYS A 190 3.11 -4.95 -1.31
N THR A 191 1.79 -5.18 -1.22
CA THR A 191 1.04 -5.76 -2.35
C THR A 191 0.97 -4.82 -3.55
N GLN A 192 0.85 -3.51 -3.32
CA GLN A 192 0.82 -2.52 -4.38
C GLN A 192 2.16 -2.40 -5.11
N VAL A 193 3.28 -2.47 -4.40
CA VAL A 193 4.62 -2.53 -5.01
C VAL A 193 4.78 -3.81 -5.81
N ARG A 194 4.39 -4.96 -5.26
CA ARG A 194 4.42 -6.23 -6.01
C ARG A 194 3.64 -6.14 -7.31
N PHE A 195 2.42 -5.60 -7.24
CA PHE A 195 1.62 -5.38 -8.43
C PHE A 195 2.31 -4.45 -9.41
N ALA A 196 2.88 -3.33 -8.96
CA ALA A 196 3.58 -2.39 -9.83
C ALA A 196 4.77 -3.04 -10.57
N LEU A 197 5.46 -3.98 -9.93
CA LEU A 197 6.58 -4.73 -10.51
C LEU A 197 6.14 -5.87 -11.44
N SER A 198 4.92 -6.40 -11.28
CA SER A 198 4.41 -7.52 -12.09
C SER A 198 3.96 -7.08 -13.48
N SER A 199 3.71 -8.04 -14.37
CA SER A 199 3.07 -7.82 -15.67
C SER A 199 1.54 -7.89 -15.62
N ASP A 200 0.95 -8.17 -14.46
CA ASP A 200 -0.50 -8.40 -14.32
C ASP A 200 -1.31 -7.12 -14.63
N GLU A 201 -2.37 -7.22 -15.42
CA GLU A 201 -3.18 -6.05 -15.74
C GLU A 201 -4.25 -5.77 -14.68
N VAL A 202 -4.75 -6.82 -14.03
CA VAL A 202 -5.84 -6.78 -13.05
C VAL A 202 -5.29 -6.97 -11.64
N PHE A 203 -5.66 -6.06 -10.74
CA PHE A 203 -5.43 -6.23 -9.31
C PHE A 203 -6.61 -7.03 -8.74
N GLY A 204 -6.37 -8.28 -8.33
CA GLY A 204 -7.41 -9.12 -7.74
C GLY A 204 -6.98 -10.58 -7.60
N ASN A 205 -7.93 -11.43 -7.19
CA ASN A 205 -7.71 -12.87 -7.13
C ASN A 205 -7.69 -13.42 -8.57
N ASN A 206 -6.51 -13.85 -9.03
CA ASN A 206 -6.29 -14.44 -10.35
C ASN A 206 -6.00 -15.94 -10.21
N SER A 207 -6.87 -16.68 -9.54
CA SER A 207 -6.71 -18.10 -9.21
C SER A 207 -6.32 -19.00 -10.39
N ASP A 208 -6.68 -18.63 -11.62
CA ASP A 208 -6.43 -19.45 -12.80
C ASP A 208 -5.17 -19.08 -13.61
N ARG A 209 -4.71 -17.82 -13.61
CA ARG A 209 -3.65 -17.34 -14.55
C ARG A 209 -2.75 -16.22 -14.03
N GLY A 210 -2.66 -16.03 -12.71
CA GLY A 210 -1.80 -14.99 -12.16
C GLY A 210 -1.39 -15.28 -10.74
N PHE A 211 -0.58 -14.37 -10.20
CA PHE A 211 -0.24 -14.43 -8.79
C PHE A 211 -1.41 -13.93 -7.94
N ASP A 212 -1.77 -14.69 -6.90
CA ASP A 212 -2.84 -14.30 -5.98
C ASP A 212 -2.35 -13.19 -5.04
N ILE A 213 -2.64 -11.96 -5.44
CA ILE A 213 -2.25 -10.77 -4.68
C ILE A 213 -3.02 -10.63 -3.37
N TYR A 214 -4.22 -11.21 -3.27
CA TYR A 214 -5.02 -11.16 -2.04
C TYR A 214 -4.47 -12.14 -1.02
N ALA A 215 -4.14 -13.37 -1.44
CA ALA A 215 -3.46 -14.32 -0.56
C ALA A 215 -2.09 -13.79 -0.10
N PHE A 216 -1.37 -13.06 -0.96
CA PHE A 216 -0.13 -12.38 -0.56
C PHE A 216 -0.34 -11.26 0.46
N TYR A 217 -1.40 -10.46 0.32
CA TYR A 217 -1.76 -9.46 1.32
C TYR A 217 -2.03 -10.11 2.68
N GLN A 218 -2.84 -11.17 2.71
CA GLN A 218 -3.16 -11.89 3.94
C GLN A 218 -1.91 -12.49 4.57
N ASN A 219 -1.04 -13.12 3.76
CA ASN A 219 0.19 -13.71 4.28
C ASN A 219 1.16 -12.67 4.87
N ILE A 220 1.30 -11.48 4.25
CA ILE A 220 2.10 -10.40 4.85
C ILE A 220 1.46 -9.91 6.15
N LEU A 221 0.14 -9.75 6.17
CA LEU A 221 -0.57 -9.29 7.36
C LEU A 221 -0.48 -10.29 8.51
N GLU A 222 -0.48 -11.59 8.21
CA GLU A 222 -0.23 -12.66 9.17
C GLU A 222 1.19 -12.56 9.73
N ALA A 223 2.21 -12.44 8.87
CA ALA A 223 3.60 -12.29 9.33
C ALA A 223 3.83 -11.04 10.19
N LEU A 224 3.20 -9.91 9.84
CA LEU A 224 3.25 -8.69 10.64
C LEU A 224 2.53 -8.82 12.01
N ARG A 225 1.68 -9.83 12.18
CA ARG A 225 0.93 -10.09 13.42
C ARG A 225 1.50 -11.25 14.23
N GLU A 226 2.57 -11.86 13.77
CA GLU A 226 3.19 -12.98 14.45
C GLU A 226 3.79 -12.52 15.78
N GLU A 227 3.45 -13.23 16.86
CA GLU A 227 3.81 -12.80 18.22
C GLU A 227 5.33 -12.88 18.43
N GLU A 228 5.98 -13.88 17.83
CA GLU A 228 7.43 -14.04 17.86
C GLU A 228 8.19 -12.89 17.17
N LEU A 229 7.52 -12.14 16.29
CA LEU A 229 8.10 -11.02 15.55
C LEU A 229 7.68 -9.64 16.10
N ALA A 230 6.93 -9.60 17.21
CA ALA A 230 6.29 -8.38 17.69
C ALA A 230 7.29 -7.23 17.94
N ASP A 231 8.42 -7.52 18.58
CA ASP A 231 9.45 -6.53 18.89
C ASP A 231 10.08 -5.94 17.60
N ASP A 232 10.40 -6.80 16.63
CA ASP A 232 10.96 -6.39 15.33
C ASP A 232 9.94 -5.57 14.52
N VAL A 233 8.67 -5.98 14.54
CA VAL A 233 7.57 -5.29 13.87
C VAL A 233 7.32 -3.92 14.50
N GLU A 234 7.42 -3.77 15.82
CA GLU A 234 7.29 -2.47 16.49
C GLU A 234 8.37 -1.48 16.04
N VAL A 235 9.63 -1.93 15.98
CA VAL A 235 10.76 -1.13 15.47
C VAL A 235 10.52 -0.74 14.01
N LEU A 236 10.11 -1.69 13.17
CA LEU A 236 9.80 -1.48 11.77
C LEU A 236 8.65 -0.46 11.59
N GLN A 237 7.56 -0.62 12.34
CA GLN A 237 6.41 0.27 12.29
C GLN A 237 6.79 1.69 12.73
N SER A 238 7.67 1.82 13.72
CA SER A 238 8.23 3.11 14.15
C SER A 238 9.03 3.79 13.03
N ARG A 239 9.90 3.05 12.32
CA ARG A 239 10.64 3.56 11.15
C ARG A 239 9.70 4.04 10.03
N TRP A 240 8.66 3.26 9.72
CA TRP A 240 7.66 3.64 8.72
C TRP A 240 6.89 4.90 9.13
N ASN A 241 6.55 5.02 10.42
CA ASN A 241 5.95 6.24 10.98
C ASN A 241 6.85 7.46 10.80
N ASP A 242 8.14 7.35 11.11
CA ASP A 242 9.09 8.46 10.96
C ASP A 242 9.26 8.88 9.49
N ILE A 243 9.23 7.94 8.55
CA ILE A 243 9.32 8.25 7.11
C ILE A 243 8.09 9.00 6.59
N ILE A 244 6.91 8.63 7.10
CA ILE A 244 5.64 9.23 6.67
C ILE A 244 5.38 10.56 7.39
N PHE A 245 5.51 10.58 8.71
CA PHE A 245 5.11 11.66 9.60
C PHE A 245 6.29 12.46 10.16
N GLY A 246 7.50 11.90 10.22
CA GLY A 246 8.69 12.57 10.74
C GLY A 246 9.15 13.78 9.89
N GLY A 247 8.69 13.88 8.63
CA GLY A 247 8.84 15.09 7.83
C GLY A 247 8.00 16.28 8.30
N ALA A 248 6.92 16.05 9.07
CA ALA A 248 6.08 17.13 9.62
C ALA A 248 6.72 17.79 10.85
N LYS A 249 7.54 17.05 11.62
CA LYS A 249 8.27 17.59 12.77
C LYS A 249 9.28 18.69 12.39
N ALA A 250 9.72 18.74 11.13
CA ALA A 250 10.63 19.79 10.66
C ALA A 250 9.91 21.11 10.30
N GLU A 251 8.59 21.11 10.09
CA GLU A 251 7.81 22.33 9.80
C GLU A 251 7.07 22.88 11.03
N GLU A 252 6.90 22.11 12.11
CA GLU A 252 6.06 22.52 13.26
C GLU A 252 6.80 23.04 14.49
N LEU A 253 8.11 23.35 14.37
CA LEU A 253 8.85 24.10 15.41
C LEU A 253 9.72 25.21 14.80
N GLU A 254 9.23 25.94 13.79
CA GLU A 254 9.55 27.36 13.79
C GLU A 254 8.83 27.96 14.99
N GLU A 255 9.59 28.36 16.01
CA GLU A 255 9.13 29.18 17.13
C GLU A 255 8.08 30.17 16.62
N ALA A 256 6.96 30.26 17.33
CA ALA A 256 5.78 31.06 16.99
C ALA A 256 6.09 32.57 16.78
N SER A 257 6.80 32.90 15.71
CA SER A 257 7.16 34.25 15.25
C SER A 257 6.26 34.69 14.09
N GLY A 258 5.26 33.87 13.76
CA GLY A 258 4.26 34.17 12.73
C GLY A 258 3.44 35.41 13.07
N THR A 259 2.93 36.05 12.02
CA THR A 259 2.14 37.29 12.06
C THR A 259 0.98 37.24 13.07
N LEU A 260 0.39 36.05 13.29
CA LEU A 260 -0.68 35.85 14.25
C LEU A 260 -0.23 36.12 15.70
N SER A 261 0.95 35.62 16.09
CA SER A 261 1.54 35.87 17.41
C SER A 261 1.84 37.35 17.63
N GLN A 262 2.31 38.03 16.58
CA GLN A 262 2.61 39.47 16.62
C GLN A 262 1.32 40.32 16.74
N ILE A 263 0.26 39.96 16.01
CA ILE A 263 -1.04 40.62 16.09
C ILE A 263 -1.67 40.46 17.48
N LEU A 264 -1.56 39.28 18.09
CA LEU A 264 -2.09 39.02 19.42
C LEU A 264 -1.31 39.81 20.49
N ALA A 265 0.02 39.87 20.38
CA ALA A 265 0.86 40.67 21.27
C ALA A 265 0.60 42.18 21.16
N GLN A 266 0.26 42.69 19.98
CA GLN A 266 -0.10 44.10 19.77
C GLN A 266 -1.47 44.49 20.31
N ARG A 267 -2.34 43.51 20.61
CA ARG A 267 -3.69 43.75 21.14
C ARG A 267 -3.80 43.55 22.65
N SER A 268 -2.79 42.94 23.27
CA SER A 268 -2.71 42.70 24.70
C SER A 268 -1.85 43.71 25.48
N GLY A 269 -1.29 44.71 24.79
CA GLY A 269 -0.65 45.90 25.38
C GLY A 269 -1.42 47.17 25.05
#